data_AF-A0A6A5VZ02-F1
#
_entry.id   AF-A0A6A5VZ02-F1
#
_cell.length_a   1.000
_cell.length_b   1.000
_cell.length_c   1.000
_cell.angle_alpha   90.00
_cell.angle_beta   90.00
_cell.angle_gamma   90.00
#
_symmetry.space_group_name_H-M   'P 1'
#
loop_
_entity.id
_entity.type
_entity.pdbx_description
1 polymer ?
#
loop_
_entity_poly.entity_id
_entity_poly.type
_entity_poly.pdbx_seq_one_letter_code
_entity_poly.pdbx_strand_id
1 'polypeptide(L)'
;MAGFFDTLRGDGLTRAQRALVGLEGDPLRLEHERQQFSHSPPPYTSNASGTTTRSASPNPPSEEQRLRQERRIQLGQDAEASKPHEQFSALIEAERRRIFIASLNGTRRLRVGDDPDKMAAEIVDT
;
A
#
# COMPACT_ATOMS: atom_id res chain seq x y z
N MET A 1 7.00 -17.36 -16.42
CA MET A 1 6.41 -16.02 -16.61
C MET A 1 5.13 -16.18 -17.41
N ALA A 2 4.04 -15.55 -16.97
CA ALA A 2 2.65 -15.85 -17.35
C ALA A 2 2.44 -15.91 -18.87
N GLY A 3 1.84 -17.00 -19.32
CA GLY A 3 1.67 -17.33 -20.73
C GLY A 3 0.59 -16.47 -21.39
N PHE A 4 0.90 -16.00 -22.60
CA PHE A 4 -0.02 -15.36 -23.56
C PHE A 4 -1.16 -16.28 -24.06
N PHE A 5 -1.28 -17.50 -23.52
CA PHE A 5 -2.14 -18.56 -24.07
C PHE A 5 -3.53 -18.67 -23.42
N ASP A 6 -3.80 -17.98 -22.31
CA ASP A 6 -5.06 -18.16 -21.54
C ASP A 6 -6.28 -17.36 -22.05
N THR A 7 -6.19 -16.71 -23.22
CA THR A 7 -7.32 -15.97 -23.82
C THR A 7 -7.80 -16.54 -25.17
N LEU A 8 -7.32 -17.72 -25.58
CA LEU A 8 -7.76 -18.43 -26.80
C LEU A 8 -9.13 -19.12 -26.64
N ARG A 9 -10.10 -18.47 -25.98
CA ARG A 9 -11.48 -18.93 -25.91
C ARG A 9 -12.33 -18.21 -26.95
N GLY A 10 -12.25 -18.70 -28.20
CA GLY A 10 -13.17 -18.41 -29.30
C GLY A 10 -12.97 -17.03 -29.97
N ASP A 11 -12.83 -17.02 -31.29
CA ASP A 11 -12.86 -15.85 -32.19
C ASP A 11 -11.67 -14.87 -32.19
N GLY A 12 -10.66 -15.06 -31.35
CA GLY A 12 -9.46 -14.21 -31.35
C GLY A 12 -8.69 -14.23 -32.68
N LEU A 13 -8.50 -15.42 -33.27
CA LEU A 13 -7.73 -15.60 -34.50
C LEU A 13 -8.44 -15.02 -35.74
N THR A 14 -9.75 -15.24 -35.85
CA THR A 14 -10.56 -14.70 -36.96
C THR A 14 -10.66 -13.18 -36.89
N ARG A 15 -10.74 -12.61 -35.69
CA ARG A 15 -10.66 -11.16 -35.47
C ARG A 15 -9.29 -10.60 -35.87
N ALA A 16 -8.20 -11.29 -35.52
CA ALA A 16 -6.84 -10.89 -35.91
C ALA A 16 -6.65 -10.92 -37.43
N GLN A 17 -7.08 -11.99 -38.11
CA GLN A 17 -7.01 -12.09 -39.57
C GLN A 17 -7.82 -10.98 -40.26
N ARG A 18 -9.04 -10.69 -39.79
CA ARG A 18 -9.85 -9.60 -40.35
C ARG A 18 -9.19 -8.23 -40.14
N ALA A 19 -8.56 -8.01 -38.99
CA ALA A 19 -7.83 -6.77 -38.72
C ALA A 19 -6.61 -6.61 -39.64
N LEU A 20 -5.87 -7.70 -39.91
CA LEU A 20 -4.72 -7.69 -40.82
C LEU A 20 -5.13 -7.39 -42.27
N VAL A 21 -6.20 -8.02 -42.76
CA VAL A 21 -6.75 -7.72 -44.10
C VAL A 21 -7.23 -6.26 -44.18
N GLY A 22 -7.82 -5.74 -43.12
CA GLY A 22 -8.24 -4.34 -43.04
C GLY A 22 -7.07 -3.34 -43.05
N LEU A 23 -5.91 -3.73 -42.51
CA LEU A 23 -4.69 -2.92 -42.51
C LEU A 23 -3.97 -2.99 -43.86
N GLU A 24 -4.03 -4.14 -44.54
CA GLU A 24 -3.49 -4.29 -45.89
C GLU A 24 -4.23 -3.41 -46.90
N GLY A 25 -5.55 -3.28 -46.77
CA GLY A 25 -6.37 -2.41 -47.62
C GLY A 25 -6.20 -0.90 -47.35
N ASP A 26 -5.80 -0.52 -46.13
CA ASP A 26 -5.50 0.87 -45.77
C ASP A 26 -4.40 0.91 -44.69
N PRO A 27 -3.12 0.99 -45.11
CA PRO A 27 -2.00 0.95 -44.18
C PRO A 27 -1.86 2.21 -43.32
N LEU A 28 -2.49 3.32 -43.73
CA LEU A 28 -2.43 4.60 -43.00
C LEU A 28 -3.54 4.74 -41.95
N ARG A 29 -4.54 3.86 -42.00
CA ARG A 29 -5.66 3.85 -41.07
C ARG A 29 -5.24 3.87 -39.60
N LEU A 30 -4.25 3.05 -39.24
CA LEU A 30 -3.76 2.98 -37.87
C LEU A 30 -3.15 4.32 -37.43
N GLU A 31 -2.41 4.98 -38.31
CA GLU A 31 -1.78 6.27 -38.01
C GLU A 31 -2.84 7.38 -37.89
N HIS A 32 -3.87 7.35 -38.73
CA HIS A 32 -5.00 8.27 -38.65
C HIS A 32 -5.82 8.10 -37.35
N GLU A 33 -6.11 6.86 -36.96
CA GLU A 33 -6.78 6.56 -35.68
C GLU A 33 -5.91 7.02 -34.48
N ARG A 34 -4.59 6.81 -34.54
CA ARG A 34 -3.66 7.32 -33.50
C ARG A 34 -3.62 8.83 -33.45
N GLN A 35 -3.65 9.52 -34.59
CA GLN A 35 -3.71 10.97 -34.65
C GLN A 35 -4.99 11.52 -34.02
N GLN A 36 -6.13 10.84 -34.19
CA GLN A 36 -7.40 11.22 -33.58
C GLN A 36 -7.35 11.28 -32.04
N PHE A 37 -6.54 10.42 -31.41
CA PHE A 37 -6.34 10.39 -29.96
C PHE A 37 -5.02 11.02 -29.49
N SER A 38 -4.24 11.60 -30.42
CA SER A 38 -2.96 12.25 -30.10
C SER A 38 -3.15 13.61 -29.42
N HIS A 39 -4.33 14.20 -29.55
CA HIS A 39 -4.66 15.43 -28.85
C HIS A 39 -4.85 15.12 -27.37
N SER A 40 -4.07 15.83 -26.52
CA SER A 40 -4.32 15.85 -25.09
C SER A 40 -5.81 16.15 -24.87
N PRO A 41 -6.51 15.41 -23.98
CA PRO A 41 -7.85 15.79 -23.60
C PRO A 41 -7.84 17.26 -23.18
N PRO A 42 -8.93 18.01 -23.45
CA PRO A 42 -9.01 19.39 -23.01
C PRO A 42 -8.72 19.41 -21.50
N PRO A 43 -7.91 20.37 -21.02
CA PRO A 43 -7.72 20.53 -19.59
C PRO A 43 -9.10 20.65 -18.95
N TYR A 44 -9.33 19.94 -17.85
CA TYR A 44 -10.57 20.03 -17.09
C TYR A 44 -10.77 21.49 -16.68
N THR A 45 -11.53 22.25 -17.47
CA THR A 45 -11.94 23.59 -17.09
C THR A 45 -13.05 23.40 -16.08
N SER A 46 -12.81 23.82 -14.84
CA SER A 46 -13.87 24.04 -13.87
C SER A 46 -14.72 25.19 -14.40
N ASN A 47 -15.66 24.88 -15.30
CA ASN A 47 -16.63 25.83 -15.79
C ASN A 47 -17.39 26.35 -14.57
N ALA A 48 -17.33 27.66 -14.34
CA ALA A 48 -18.15 28.33 -13.33
C ALA A 48 -19.66 28.21 -13.63
N SER A 49 -20.03 27.75 -14.83
CA SER A 49 -21.40 27.44 -15.24
C SER A 49 -21.81 26.01 -14.84
N GLY A 50 -21.85 25.74 -13.54
CA GLY A 50 -23.10 25.30 -12.91
C GLY A 50 -23.67 23.88 -13.12
N THR A 51 -22.96 22.88 -13.64
CA THR A 51 -23.40 21.46 -13.50
C THR A 51 -22.23 20.50 -13.32
N THR A 52 -21.62 20.54 -12.14
CA THR A 52 -20.79 19.42 -11.69
C THR A 52 -21.69 18.28 -11.21
N THR A 53 -21.49 17.06 -11.70
CA THR A 53 -22.07 15.83 -11.12
C THR A 53 -21.43 15.49 -9.77
N ARG A 54 -20.39 16.22 -9.37
CA ARG A 54 -19.72 16.05 -8.10
C ARG A 54 -20.61 16.67 -7.01
N SER A 55 -21.26 15.82 -6.23
CA SER A 55 -21.98 16.22 -5.02
C SER A 55 -21.11 17.15 -4.17
N ALA A 56 -21.73 18.20 -3.61
CA ALA A 56 -21.07 19.10 -2.67
C ALA A 56 -20.31 18.29 -1.61
N SER A 57 -19.07 18.68 -1.34
CA SER A 57 -18.24 18.06 -0.31
C SER A 57 -19.03 18.01 1.00
N PRO A 58 -19.00 16.89 1.75
CA PRO A 58 -19.66 16.81 3.05
C PRO A 58 -19.18 17.94 3.95
N ASN A 59 -20.09 18.47 4.77
CA ASN A 59 -19.73 19.44 5.81
C ASN A 59 -18.57 18.90 6.65
N PRO A 60 -17.62 19.76 7.06
CA PRO A 60 -16.51 19.32 7.91
C PRO A 60 -17.07 18.65 9.18
N PRO A 61 -16.40 17.61 9.69
CA PRO A 61 -16.88 16.88 10.86
C PRO A 61 -16.99 17.81 12.06
N SER A 62 -18.10 17.67 12.79
CA SER A 62 -18.34 18.43 14.02
C SER A 62 -17.28 18.11 15.07
N GLU A 63 -17.10 19.01 16.03
CA GLU A 63 -16.17 18.81 17.14
C GLU A 63 -16.45 17.50 17.90
N GLU A 64 -17.71 17.20 18.15
CA GLU A 64 -18.12 15.95 18.78
C GLU A 64 -17.74 14.71 17.95
N GLN A 65 -17.88 14.77 16.62
CA GLN A 65 -17.47 13.69 15.72
C GLN A 65 -15.95 13.48 15.76
N ARG A 66 -15.17 14.57 15.83
CA ARG A 66 -13.71 14.51 15.96
C ARG A 66 -13.30 13.87 17.29
N LEU A 67 -13.87 14.32 18.41
CA LEU A 67 -13.59 13.76 19.73
C LEU A 67 -13.93 12.27 19.82
N ARG A 68 -15.04 11.85 19.20
CA ARG A 68 -15.40 10.42 19.12
C ARG A 68 -14.41 9.63 18.28
N GLN A 69 -13.93 10.20 17.17
CA GLN A 69 -12.93 9.57 16.32
C GLN A 69 -11.59 9.43 17.05
N GLU A 70 -11.11 10.48 17.70
CA GLU A 70 -9.89 10.46 18.52
C GLU A 70 -9.98 9.41 19.62
N ARG A 71 -11.10 9.36 20.34
CA ARG A 71 -11.33 8.33 21.38
C ARG A 71 -11.29 6.91 20.80
N ARG A 72 -11.88 6.68 19.62
CA ARG A 72 -11.84 5.36 18.97
C ARG A 72 -10.42 4.96 18.56
N ILE A 73 -9.63 5.92 18.08
CA ILE A 73 -8.22 5.68 17.74
C ILE A 73 -7.45 5.32 19.02
N GLN A 74 -7.61 6.11 20.08
CA GLN A 74 -6.94 5.87 21.36
C GLN A 74 -7.28 4.48 21.92
N LEU A 75 -8.57 4.14 21.99
CA LEU A 75 -9.00 2.82 22.47
C LEU A 75 -8.47 1.67 21.61
N GLY A 76 -8.35 1.89 20.30
CA GLY A 76 -7.74 0.92 19.38
C GLY A 76 -6.27 0.70 19.69
N GLN A 77 -5.52 1.78 19.93
CA GLN A 77 -4.11 1.73 20.31
C GLN A 77 -3.91 1.07 21.68
N ASP A 78 -4.72 1.43 22.67
CA ASP A 78 -4.64 0.84 24.00
C ASP A 78 -4.94 -0.67 23.95
N ALA A 79 -5.97 -1.06 23.20
CA ALA A 79 -6.31 -2.47 22.97
C ALA A 79 -5.18 -3.22 22.27
N GLU A 80 -4.55 -2.60 21.27
CA GLU A 80 -3.39 -3.16 20.59
C GLU A 80 -2.21 -3.36 21.54
N ALA A 81 -1.84 -2.34 22.31
CA ALA A 81 -0.77 -2.41 23.30
C ALA A 81 -1.06 -3.42 24.42
N SER A 82 -2.34 -3.70 24.71
CA SER A 82 -2.73 -4.72 25.69
C SER A 82 -2.59 -6.16 25.20
N LYS A 83 -2.33 -6.38 23.89
CA LYS A 83 -2.20 -7.73 23.35
C LYS A 83 -0.99 -8.42 24.02
N PRO A 84 -1.11 -9.71 24.41
CA PRO A 84 -0.03 -10.40 25.11
C PRO A 84 1.32 -10.39 24.36
N HIS A 85 1.30 -10.47 23.02
CA HIS A 85 2.53 -10.41 22.24
C HIS A 85 3.19 -9.03 22.23
N GLU A 86 2.42 -7.94 22.30
CA GLU A 86 2.96 -6.58 22.40
C GLU A 86 3.61 -6.38 23.77
N GLN A 87 2.94 -6.85 24.83
CA GLN A 87 3.49 -6.82 26.19
C GLN A 87 4.79 -7.64 26.29
N PHE A 88 4.80 -8.83 25.70
CA PHE A 88 5.97 -9.70 25.68
C PHE A 88 7.11 -9.09 24.86
N SER A 89 6.81 -8.50 23.70
CA SER A 89 7.80 -7.79 22.87
C SER A 89 8.40 -6.60 23.63
N ALA A 90 7.59 -5.83 24.36
CA ALA A 90 8.06 -4.73 25.19
C ALA A 90 9.02 -5.21 26.31
N LEU A 91 8.77 -6.38 26.90
CA LEU A 91 9.67 -6.99 27.89
C LEU A 91 11.00 -7.40 27.25
N ILE A 92 10.96 -8.04 26.07
CA ILE A 92 12.17 -8.40 25.32
C ILE A 92 12.99 -7.14 24.99
N GLU A 93 12.34 -6.07 24.51
CA GLU A 93 13.03 -4.82 24.22
C GLU A 93 13.68 -4.19 25.45
N ALA A 94 13.00 -4.22 26.59
CA ALA A 94 13.53 -3.70 27.85
C ALA A 94 14.77 -4.50 28.28
N GLU A 95 14.72 -5.83 28.20
CA GLU A 95 15.86 -6.68 28.56
C GLU A 95 17.00 -6.54 27.55
N ARG A 96 16.71 -6.44 26.24
CA ARG A 96 17.70 -6.12 25.20
C ARG A 96 18.43 -4.81 25.52
N ARG A 97 17.71 -3.76 25.89
CA ARG A 97 18.32 -2.47 26.29
C ARG A 97 19.19 -2.63 27.52
N ARG A 98 18.74 -3.40 28.52
CA ARG A 98 19.53 -3.69 29.72
C ARG A 98 20.83 -4.42 29.41
N ILE A 99 20.77 -5.45 28.57
CA ILE A 99 21.94 -6.20 28.08
C ILE A 99 22.90 -5.27 27.36
N PHE A 100 22.38 -4.43 26.47
CA PHE A 100 23.18 -3.47 25.71
C PHE A 100 23.89 -2.47 26.63
N ILE A 101 23.18 -1.87 27.58
CA ILE A 101 23.76 -0.94 28.56
C ILE A 101 24.80 -1.65 29.43
N ALA A 102 24.52 -2.86 29.90
CA ALA A 102 25.47 -3.66 30.67
C ALA A 102 26.73 -4.01 29.87
N SER A 103 26.60 -4.16 28.54
CA SER A 103 27.74 -4.36 27.65
C SER A 103 28.63 -3.13 27.52
N LEU A 104 28.01 -1.95 27.39
CA LEU A 104 28.72 -0.67 27.32
C LEU A 104 29.44 -0.35 28.65
N ASN A 105 28.78 -0.64 29.77
CA ASN A 105 29.32 -0.38 31.11
C ASN A 105 30.33 -1.44 31.57
N GLY A 106 30.63 -2.44 30.73
CA GLY A 106 31.57 -3.53 31.03
C GLY A 106 31.10 -4.51 32.10
N THR A 107 29.86 -4.38 32.58
CA THR A 107 29.25 -5.22 33.62
C THR A 107 28.83 -6.59 33.06
N ARG A 108 28.55 -6.67 31.76
CA ARG A 108 28.27 -7.91 31.03
C ARG A 108 29.10 -7.93 29.76
N ARG A 109 29.96 -8.93 29.56
CA ARG A 109 30.71 -9.05 28.31
C ARG A 109 29.90 -9.85 27.29
N LEU A 110 29.52 -9.21 26.19
CA LEU A 110 29.00 -9.89 25.01
C LEU A 110 30.17 -10.42 24.19
N ARG A 111 30.12 -11.69 23.82
CA ARG A 111 31.09 -12.31 22.92
C ARG A 111 30.73 -11.95 21.48
N VAL A 112 31.74 -11.99 20.62
CA VAL A 112 31.52 -11.85 19.17
C VAL A 112 30.68 -13.04 18.71
N GLY A 113 29.48 -12.77 18.19
CA GLY A 113 28.50 -13.78 17.79
C GLY A 113 27.30 -13.91 18.74
N ASP A 114 27.33 -13.27 19.91
CA ASP A 114 26.16 -13.21 20.79
C ASP A 114 25.10 -12.28 20.18
N ASP A 115 23.88 -12.80 20.04
CA ASP A 115 22.73 -12.04 19.55
C ASP A 115 21.93 -11.51 20.77
N PRO A 116 21.95 -10.19 21.03
CA PRO A 116 21.25 -9.61 22.17
C PRO A 116 19.73 -9.81 22.10
N ASP A 117 19.16 -10.00 20.90
CA ASP A 117 17.73 -10.26 20.74
C ASP A 117 17.35 -11.67 21.18
N LYS A 118 18.18 -12.66 20.83
CA LYS A 118 17.99 -14.05 21.28
C LYS A 118 18.21 -14.20 22.78
N MET A 119 19.23 -13.55 23.32
CA MET A 119 19.48 -13.58 24.76
C MET A 119 18.36 -12.91 25.56
N ALA A 120 17.82 -11.79 25.06
CA ALA A 120 16.70 -11.13 25.73
C ALA A 120 15.44 -11.99 25.71
N ALA A 121 15.11 -12.62 24.58
CA ALA A 121 13.99 -13.56 24.49
C ALA A 121 14.15 -14.76 25.45
N GLU A 122 15.33 -15.39 25.45
CA GLU A 122 15.63 -16.53 26.33
C GLU A 122 15.51 -16.18 27.82
N ILE A 123 15.95 -14.99 28.23
CA ILE A 123 15.84 -14.53 29.63
C ILE A 123 14.40 -14.24 30.04
N VAL A 124 13.57 -13.72 29.13
CA VAL A 124 12.16 -13.43 29.42
C VAL A 124 11.32 -14.72 29.46
N ASP A 125 11.75 -15.77 28.74
CA ASP A 125 11.10 -17.08 28.71
C ASP A 125 11.44 -18.03 29.89
N THR A 126 12.51 -17.74 30.65
CA THR A 126 12.97 -18.52 31.83
C THR A 126 12.42 -18.02 33.16
#